data_AF-A0A2T7PXC7-F1
#
_entry.id   AF-A0A2T7PXC7-F1
#
_cell.length_a   1.000
_cell.length_b   1.000
_cell.length_c   1.000
_cell.angle_alpha   90.00
_cell.angle_beta   90.00
_cell.angle_gamma   90.00
#
_symmetry.space_group_name_H-M   'P 1'
#
loop_
_entity.id
_entity.type
_entity.pdbx_description
1 polymer ?
#
loop_
_entity_poly.entity_id
_entity_poly.type
_entity_poly.pdbx_seq_one_letter_code
_entity_poly.pdbx_strand_id
1 'polypeptide(L)'
;MKLLLLVVTFCFTALVTCTIQNPFVGRKTRLAAVEEQIQILQAKVYALEKKRPSKSTQVAFTVRFNADDPWRGLPMGQNQILRFDLVVTNIGAGYNAHTGIFTAPVSGVYSHISVHHGDQRSR
;
A
#
# COMPACT_ATOMS: atom_id res chain seq x y z
N MET A 1 -43.11 16.83 66.46
CA MET A 1 -43.20 15.87 65.33
C MET A 1 -42.72 16.41 63.98
N LYS A 2 -42.90 17.71 63.65
CA LYS A 2 -42.46 18.31 62.37
C LYS A 2 -40.93 18.33 62.14
N LEU A 3 -40.13 18.47 63.21
CA LEU A 3 -38.66 18.53 63.11
C LEU A 3 -38.02 17.17 62.78
N LEU A 4 -38.62 16.07 63.26
CA LEU A 4 -38.13 14.70 63.01
C LEU A 4 -38.31 14.31 61.54
N LEU A 5 -39.43 14.74 60.93
CA LEU A 5 -39.74 14.45 59.53
C LEU A 5 -38.75 15.12 58.57
N LEU A 6 -38.38 16.38 58.84
CA LEU A 6 -37.42 17.16 58.04
C LEU A 6 -36.01 16.55 58.04
N VAL A 7 -35.53 16.10 59.20
CA VAL A 7 -34.21 15.48 59.34
C VAL A 7 -34.16 14.14 58.59
N VAL A 8 -35.22 13.34 58.66
CA VAL A 8 -35.31 12.05 57.95
C VAL A 8 -35.34 12.25 56.44
N THR A 9 -36.10 13.23 55.93
CA THR A 9 -36.13 13.52 54.48
C THR A 9 -34.79 14.05 53.97
N PHE A 10 -34.13 14.93 54.72
CA PHE A 10 -32.82 15.47 54.33
C PHE A 10 -31.75 14.36 54.30
N CYS A 11 -31.76 13.48 55.31
CA CYS A 11 -30.86 12.34 55.40
C CYS A 11 -31.07 11.35 54.24
N PHE A 12 -32.33 11.07 53.88
CA PHE A 12 -32.66 10.20 52.75
C PHE A 12 -32.18 10.80 51.42
N THR A 13 -32.37 12.10 51.20
CA THR A 13 -31.90 12.77 49.97
C THR A 13 -30.37 12.79 49.86
N ALA A 14 -29.65 12.95 50.97
CA ALA A 14 -28.18 12.96 50.98
C ALA A 14 -27.59 11.55 50.71
N LEU A 15 -28.21 10.50 51.26
CA LEU A 15 -27.83 9.10 51.02
C LEU A 15 -28.12 8.66 49.57
N VAL A 16 -29.26 9.07 49.02
CA VAL A 16 -29.67 8.73 47.64
C VAL A 16 -28.79 9.47 46.61
N THR A 17 -28.43 10.72 46.84
CA THR A 17 -27.54 11.47 45.92
C THR A 17 -26.10 10.98 45.96
N CYS A 18 -25.58 10.59 47.14
CA CYS A 18 -24.21 10.10 47.28
C CYS A 18 -24.00 8.70 46.65
N THR A 19 -25.01 7.82 46.70
CA THR A 19 -24.93 6.46 46.12
C THR A 19 -25.03 6.42 44.60
N ILE A 20 -25.75 7.37 43.98
CA ILE A 20 -25.95 7.42 42.52
C ILE A 20 -24.78 8.12 41.79
N GLN A 21 -24.05 9.02 42.46
CA GLN A 21 -22.97 9.80 41.86
C GLN A 21 -21.70 8.97 41.53
N ASN A 22 -21.30 8.05 42.42
CA ASN A 22 -20.07 7.25 42.29
C ASN A 22 -20.00 6.36 41.02
N PRO A 23 -21.03 5.55 40.66
CA PRO A 23 -20.97 4.69 39.48
C PRO A 23 -21.10 5.47 38.15
N PHE A 24 -21.58 6.72 38.18
CA PHE A 24 -21.70 7.55 36.99
C PHE A 24 -20.39 8.27 36.66
N VAL A 25 -19.65 8.74 37.67
CA VAL A 25 -18.32 9.33 37.50
C VAL A 25 -17.35 8.32 36.89
N GLY A 26 -17.34 7.07 37.35
CA GLY A 26 -16.50 6.01 36.78
C GLY A 26 -16.84 5.64 35.33
N ARG A 27 -18.11 5.79 34.91
CA ARG A 27 -18.51 5.60 33.51
C ARG A 27 -18.11 6.77 32.63
N LYS A 28 -18.23 8.00 33.13
CA LYS A 28 -17.78 9.22 32.43
C LYS A 28 -16.28 9.24 32.18
N THR A 29 -15.47 8.85 33.17
CA THR A 29 -14.00 8.79 33.01
C THR A 29 -13.56 7.71 32.01
N ARG A 30 -14.24 6.56 31.99
CA ARG A 30 -14.00 5.52 30.99
C ARG A 30 -14.42 5.95 29.58
N LEU A 31 -15.51 6.71 29.46
CA LEU A 31 -15.95 7.22 28.16
C LEU A 31 -14.93 8.20 27.56
N ALA A 32 -14.46 9.17 28.36
CA ALA A 32 -13.42 10.10 27.96
C ALA A 32 -12.10 9.39 27.60
N ALA A 33 -11.70 8.38 28.38
CA ALA A 33 -10.51 7.59 28.09
C ALA A 33 -10.63 6.76 26.80
N VAL A 34 -11.82 6.24 26.49
CA VAL A 34 -12.07 5.50 25.24
C VAL A 34 -12.08 6.45 24.03
N GLU A 35 -12.65 7.65 24.17
CA GLU A 35 -12.64 8.68 23.12
C GLU A 35 -11.22 9.13 22.77
N GLU A 36 -10.38 9.35 23.78
CA GLU A 36 -8.96 9.67 23.58
C GLU A 36 -8.23 8.54 22.86
N GLN A 37 -8.49 7.28 23.25
CA GLN A 37 -7.92 6.13 22.57
C GLN A 37 -8.37 6.05 21.11
N ILE A 38 -9.63 6.34 20.78
CA ILE A 38 -10.12 6.37 19.39
C ILE A 38 -9.33 7.40 18.58
N GLN A 39 -9.14 8.60 19.11
CA GLN A 39 -8.38 9.65 18.41
C GLN A 39 -6.92 9.25 18.18
N ILE A 40 -6.27 8.67 19.20
CA ILE A 40 -4.88 8.20 19.10
C ILE A 40 -4.77 7.05 18.09
N LEU A 41 -5.69 6.08 18.13
CA LEU A 41 -5.72 4.97 17.20
C LEU A 41 -5.97 5.45 15.77
N GLN A 42 -6.89 6.38 15.55
CA GLN A 42 -7.15 6.98 14.24
C GLN A 42 -5.91 7.71 13.71
N ALA A 43 -5.26 8.52 14.53
CA ALA A 43 -4.02 9.21 14.14
C ALA A 43 -2.89 8.22 13.81
N LYS A 44 -2.79 7.13 14.58
CA LYS A 44 -1.81 6.07 14.34
C LYS A 44 -2.10 5.30 13.06
N VAL A 45 -3.35 4.96 12.77
CA VAL A 45 -3.76 4.31 11.52
C VAL A 45 -3.43 5.21 10.33
N TYR A 46 -3.83 6.49 10.38
CA TYR A 46 -3.54 7.45 9.31
C TYR A 46 -2.03 7.61 9.06
N ALA A 47 -1.23 7.72 10.13
CA ALA A 47 0.22 7.81 10.02
C ALA A 47 0.86 6.52 9.45
N LEU A 48 0.34 5.34 9.84
CA LEU A 48 0.82 4.05 9.33
C LEU A 48 0.41 3.83 7.87
N GLU A 49 -0.78 4.26 7.45
CA GLU A 49 -1.21 4.22 6.06
C GLU A 49 -0.34 5.13 5.18
N LYS A 50 -0.04 6.34 5.66
CA LYS A 50 0.87 7.27 4.96
C LYS A 50 2.32 6.76 4.92
N LYS A 51 2.77 6.07 5.97
CA LYS A 51 4.12 5.49 6.06
C LYS A 51 4.27 4.15 5.36
N ARG A 52 3.18 3.53 4.92
CA ARG A 52 3.27 2.36 4.06
C ARG A 52 3.86 2.89 2.75
N PRO A 53 5.15 2.63 2.42
CA PRO A 53 5.64 2.99 1.11
C PRO A 53 4.67 2.31 0.15
N SER A 54 3.98 3.10 -0.67
CA SER A 54 3.17 2.62 -1.78
C SER A 54 3.98 1.49 -2.41
N LYS A 55 3.48 0.25 -2.30
CA LYS A 55 4.22 -0.99 -2.64
C LYS A 55 5.14 -0.66 -3.80
N SER A 56 6.46 -0.60 -3.55
CA SER A 56 7.42 -0.25 -4.59
C SER A 56 7.07 -1.12 -5.79
N THR A 57 6.61 -0.47 -6.87
CA THR A 57 6.12 -1.20 -8.02
C THR A 57 7.37 -1.79 -8.65
N GLN A 58 7.56 -3.09 -8.44
CA GLN A 58 8.68 -3.80 -9.05
C GLN A 58 8.44 -3.78 -10.56
N VAL A 59 9.48 -3.43 -11.31
CA VAL A 59 9.43 -3.40 -12.76
C VAL A 59 10.68 -4.09 -13.27
N ALA A 60 10.48 -5.16 -14.05
CA ALA A 60 11.57 -5.88 -14.69
C ALA A 60 11.02 -6.67 -15.87
N PHE A 61 11.76 -6.70 -16.97
CA PHE A 61 11.42 -7.55 -18.10
C PHE A 61 12.66 -8.24 -18.67
N THR A 62 12.44 -9.42 -19.23
CA THR A 62 13.46 -10.19 -19.95
C THR A 62 12.79 -10.81 -21.16
N VAL A 63 13.34 -10.55 -22.33
CA VAL A 63 12.74 -10.91 -23.62
C VAL A 63 13.82 -11.45 -24.55
N ARG A 64 13.42 -12.34 -25.46
CA ARG A 64 14.29 -12.88 -26.51
C ARG A 64 13.46 -13.23 -27.75
N PHE A 65 14.12 -13.53 -28.85
CA PHE A 65 13.43 -14.09 -30.00
C PHE A 65 13.15 -15.58 -29.78
N ASN A 66 12.01 -16.05 -30.29
CA ASN A 66 11.61 -17.45 -30.23
C ASN A 66 12.28 -18.27 -31.34
N ALA A 67 12.38 -17.68 -32.53
CA ALA A 67 13.04 -18.26 -33.70
C ALA A 67 14.36 -17.55 -33.96
N ASP A 68 15.38 -17.94 -33.22
CA ASP A 68 16.78 -17.60 -33.51
C ASP A 68 17.23 -18.55 -34.65
N ASP A 69 16.98 -18.25 -35.93
CA ASP A 69 17.65 -19.00 -37.01
C ASP A 69 19.16 -18.70 -36.90
N PRO A 70 20.00 -19.65 -36.47
CA PRO A 70 21.41 -19.38 -36.20
C PRO A 70 22.19 -19.00 -37.47
N TRP A 71 21.63 -19.32 -38.64
CA TRP A 71 22.29 -19.18 -39.94
C TRP A 71 21.80 -17.97 -40.73
N ARG A 72 20.53 -17.59 -40.58
CA ARG A 72 19.94 -16.47 -41.31
C ARG A 72 19.91 -15.17 -40.51
N GLY A 73 20.05 -15.26 -39.18
CA GLY A 73 19.85 -14.12 -38.30
C GLY A 73 18.46 -13.50 -38.49
N LEU A 74 18.28 -12.30 -37.96
CA LEU A 74 17.05 -11.54 -38.17
C LEU A 74 17.29 -10.48 -39.25
N PRO A 75 16.43 -10.39 -40.28
CA PRO A 75 16.52 -9.31 -41.25
C PRO A 75 16.19 -7.99 -40.55
N MET A 76 17.22 -7.15 -40.39
CA MET A 76 17.10 -5.84 -39.77
C MET A 76 17.18 -4.75 -40.84
N GLY A 77 16.13 -3.94 -40.95
CA GLY A 77 16.10 -2.72 -41.73
C GLY A 77 16.50 -1.48 -40.92
N GLN A 78 16.72 -0.37 -41.62
CA GLN A 78 16.96 0.94 -40.99
C GLN A 78 15.74 1.33 -40.12
N ASN A 79 15.98 1.80 -38.91
CA ASN A 79 14.94 2.24 -37.96
C ASN A 79 13.88 1.17 -37.61
N GLN A 80 14.21 -0.11 -37.76
CA GLN A 80 13.30 -1.20 -37.39
C GLN A 80 13.22 -1.35 -35.87
N ILE A 81 12.01 -1.51 -35.36
CA ILE A 81 11.77 -1.89 -33.96
C ILE A 81 12.02 -3.38 -33.80
N LEU A 82 12.89 -3.74 -32.85
CA LEU A 82 13.16 -5.13 -32.50
C LEU A 82 12.02 -5.68 -31.65
N ARG A 83 11.14 -6.46 -32.28
CA ARG A 83 10.03 -7.13 -31.59
C ARG A 83 10.46 -8.50 -31.09
N PHE A 84 10.88 -8.58 -29.83
CA PHE A 84 11.10 -9.84 -29.14
C PHE A 84 9.74 -10.47 -28.81
N ASP A 85 9.46 -11.62 -29.41
CA ASP A 85 8.19 -12.33 -29.34
C ASP A 85 8.10 -13.27 -28.13
N LEU A 86 9.23 -13.75 -27.62
CA LEU A 86 9.28 -14.55 -26.41
C LEU A 86 9.55 -13.68 -25.17
N VAL A 87 8.56 -13.61 -24.29
CA VAL A 87 8.66 -12.91 -23.00
C VAL A 87 8.99 -13.93 -21.91
N VAL A 88 10.16 -13.81 -21.29
CA VAL A 88 10.56 -14.64 -20.14
C VAL A 88 9.98 -14.07 -18.85
N THR A 89 10.10 -12.75 -18.67
CA THR A 89 9.61 -12.02 -17.49
C THR A 89 9.03 -10.67 -17.92
N ASN A 90 7.95 -10.21 -17.30
CA ASN A 90 7.34 -8.89 -17.52
C ASN A 90 6.63 -8.37 -16.26
N ILE A 91 7.40 -8.21 -15.19
CA ILE A 91 6.92 -7.67 -13.91
C ILE A 91 6.61 -6.18 -14.12
N GLY A 92 5.41 -5.76 -13.71
CA GLY A 92 4.91 -4.41 -13.96
C GLY A 92 4.30 -4.21 -15.35
N ALA A 93 4.24 -5.26 -16.19
CA ALA A 93 3.57 -5.27 -17.48
C ALA A 93 3.96 -4.12 -18.43
N GLY A 94 5.21 -3.64 -18.34
CA GLY A 94 5.70 -2.51 -19.12
C GLY A 94 6.11 -2.86 -20.56
N TYR A 95 6.45 -4.13 -20.83
CA TYR A 95 6.84 -4.57 -22.18
C TYR A 95 5.65 -5.12 -22.98
N ASN A 96 5.52 -4.70 -24.24
CA ASN A 96 4.51 -5.21 -25.17
C ASN A 96 5.15 -6.06 -26.27
N ALA A 97 4.93 -7.37 -26.24
CA ALA A 97 5.48 -8.33 -27.21
C ALA A 97 4.94 -8.16 -28.64
N HIS A 98 3.79 -7.51 -28.82
CA HIS A 98 3.23 -7.25 -30.13
C HIS A 98 3.91 -6.07 -30.83
N THR A 99 4.37 -5.07 -30.07
CA THR A 99 5.00 -3.87 -30.61
C THR A 99 6.52 -3.82 -30.42
N GLY A 100 7.07 -4.60 -29.48
CA GLY A 100 8.50 -4.55 -29.12
C GLY A 100 8.87 -3.37 -28.21
N ILE A 101 7.88 -2.63 -27.70
CA ILE A 101 8.11 -1.40 -26.95
C ILE A 101 7.96 -1.66 -25.44
N PHE A 102 8.95 -1.17 -24.69
CA PHE A 102 8.84 -1.02 -23.24
C PHE A 102 8.35 0.39 -22.89
N THR A 103 7.29 0.47 -22.10
CA THR A 103 6.76 1.72 -21.53
C THR A 103 6.95 1.70 -20.02
N ALA A 104 7.65 2.70 -19.49
CA ALA A 104 7.89 2.82 -18.05
C ALA A 104 6.55 3.03 -17.31
N PRO A 105 6.10 2.10 -16.44
CA PRO A 105 4.82 2.22 -15.75
C PRO A 105 4.88 3.23 -14.59
N VAL A 106 6.08 3.54 -14.10
CA VAL A 106 6.34 4.52 -13.04
C VAL A 106 7.58 5.36 -13.37
N SER A 107 7.62 6.61 -12.91
CA SER A 107 8.80 7.47 -13.09
C SER A 107 9.99 6.94 -12.30
N GLY A 108 11.16 6.88 -12.94
CA GLY A 108 12.37 6.38 -12.30
C GLY A 108 13.52 6.20 -13.29
N VAL A 109 14.59 5.58 -12.82
CA VAL A 109 15.76 5.23 -13.62
C VAL A 109 15.68 3.76 -13.99
N TYR A 110 15.90 3.46 -15.27
CA TYR A 110 15.82 2.11 -15.83
C TYR A 110 17.16 1.73 -16.46
N SER A 111 17.60 0.49 -16.23
CA SER A 111 18.79 -0.08 -16.84
C SER A 111 18.39 -1.15 -17.85
N HIS A 112 19.01 -1.14 -19.02
CA HIS A 112 18.75 -2.08 -20.10
C HIS A 112 20.09 -2.71 -20.51
N ILE A 113 20.11 -4.04 -20.63
CA ILE A 113 21.27 -4.79 -21.10
C ILE A 113 20.79 -5.64 -22.27
N SER A 114 21.40 -5.45 -23.43
CA SER A 114 21.19 -6.29 -24.61
C SER A 114 22.44 -7.11 -24.88
N VAL A 115 22.24 -8.37 -25.29
CA VAL A 115 23.32 -9.27 -25.70
C VAL A 115 23.03 -9.66 -27.14
N HIS A 116 24.01 -9.45 -28.01
CA HIS A 116 23.92 -9.80 -29.42
C HIS A 116 25.08 -10.75 -29.75
N HIS A 117 24.77 -11.85 -30.44
CA HIS A 117 25.79 -12.74 -30.99
C HIS A 117 25.99 -12.35 -32.46
N GLY A 118 27.20 -11.91 -32.80
CA GLY A 118 27.56 -11.61 -34.19
C GLY A 118 28.22 -12.83 -34.84
N ASP A 119 27.82 -13.16 -36.07
CA ASP A 119 28.59 -14.08 -36.90
C ASP A 119 29.86 -13.36 -37.40
N GLN A 120 31.02 -13.98 -37.25
CA GLN A 120 32.33 -13.46 -37.66
C GLN A 120 32.73 -13.89 -39.08
N ARG A 121 31.85 -14.59 -39.83
CA ARG A 121 32.17 -14.98 -41.21
C ARG A 121 31.87 -13.87 -42.21
N SER A 122 32.87 -13.00 -42.44
CA SER A 122 33.34 -12.58 -43.78
C SER A 122 34.20 -11.31 -43.68
N ARG A 123 35.52 -11.48 -43.69
CA ARG A 123 36.40 -11.09 -44.81
C ARG A 123 37.76 -11.73 -44.65
#